data_AF-A0A9W4T0X2-F1
#
_entry.id   AF-A0A9W4T0X2-F1
#
_cell.length_a   1.000
_cell.length_b   1.000
_cell.length_c   1.000
_cell.angle_alpha   90.00
_cell.angle_beta   90.00
_cell.angle_gamma   90.00
#
_symmetry.space_group_name_H-M   'P 1'
#
loop_
_entity.id
_entity.type
_entity.pdbx_description
1 polymer ?
#
loop_
_entity_poly.entity_id
_entity_poly.type
_entity_poly.pdbx_seq_one_letter_code
_entity_poly.pdbx_strand_id
1 'polypeptide(L)'
;MKNRWMSELEMIKQNPGQSVSDYAQKFKMLMQRVDTTGGFGQHYIISKFIRGLSPHLMTMVVGHSPQTLDAAITKAKEIETGFTIAQPVQQQQ
;
A
#
# COMPACT_ATOMS: atom_id res chain seq x y z
N MET A 1 -14.94 6.07 -18.92
CA MET A 1 -13.79 5.21 -18.53
C MET A 1 -13.10 5.64 -17.24
N LYS A 2 -12.82 6.94 -17.01
CA LYS A 2 -12.22 7.46 -15.75
C LYS A 2 -12.97 6.99 -14.49
N ASN A 3 -14.30 6.92 -14.55
CA ASN A 3 -15.15 6.50 -13.43
C ASN A 3 -14.84 5.08 -12.94
N ARG A 4 -14.46 4.14 -13.82
CA ARG A 4 -14.12 2.76 -13.42
C ARG A 4 -12.81 2.72 -12.63
N TRP A 5 -11.76 3.36 -13.14
CA TRP A 5 -10.46 3.40 -12.46
C TRP A 5 -10.54 4.15 -11.13
N MET A 6 -11.38 5.20 -11.06
CA MET A 6 -11.67 5.89 -9.81
C MET A 6 -12.36 4.96 -8.81
N SER A 7 -13.41 4.23 -9.22
CA SER A 7 -14.06 3.24 -8.34
C SER A 7 -13.08 2.15 -7.88
N GLU A 8 -12.21 1.66 -8.77
CA GLU A 8 -11.19 0.67 -8.41
C GLU A 8 -10.17 1.24 -7.42
N LEU A 9 -9.72 2.49 -7.60
CA LEU A 9 -8.84 3.20 -6.66
C LEU A 9 -9.54 3.41 -5.31
N GLU A 10 -10.85 3.65 -5.31
CA GLU A 10 -11.58 3.83 -4.06
C GLU A 10 -11.66 2.55 -3.23
N MET A 11 -11.77 1.41 -3.91
CA MET A 11 -11.95 0.10 -3.29
C MET A 11 -10.65 -0.66 -3.05
N ILE A 12 -9.53 -0.24 -3.66
CA ILE A 12 -8.28 -1.01 -3.58
C ILE A 12 -7.76 -1.09 -2.14
N LYS A 13 -7.50 -2.32 -1.72
CA LYS A 13 -6.82 -2.68 -0.48
C LYS A 13 -5.94 -3.90 -0.73
N GLN A 14 -4.95 -4.10 0.12
CA GLN A 14 -4.14 -5.31 0.17
C GLN A 14 -5.05 -6.48 0.54
N ASN A 15 -5.12 -7.47 -0.35
CA ASN A 15 -5.87 -8.69 -0.08
C ASN A 15 -5.14 -9.56 0.96
N PRO A 16 -5.86 -10.45 1.68
CA PRO A 16 -5.21 -11.43 2.54
C PRO A 16 -4.17 -12.25 1.77
N GLY A 17 -2.95 -12.35 2.32
CA GLY A 17 -1.83 -13.06 1.69
C GLY A 17 -1.19 -12.35 0.49
N GLN A 18 -1.70 -11.20 0.05
CA GLN A 18 -1.06 -10.40 -1.00
C GLN A 18 0.14 -9.66 -0.44
N SER A 19 1.28 -9.70 -1.15
CA SER A 19 2.47 -8.92 -0.75
C SER A 19 2.24 -7.41 -0.84
N VAL A 20 2.98 -6.63 -0.05
CA VAL A 20 3.00 -5.17 -0.16
C VAL A 20 3.44 -4.74 -1.56
N SER A 21 4.37 -5.46 -2.17
CA SER A 21 4.86 -5.16 -3.52
C SER A 21 3.75 -5.24 -4.57
N ASP A 22 2.94 -6.31 -4.55
CA ASP A 22 1.85 -6.50 -5.51
C ASP A 22 0.74 -5.47 -5.30
N TYR A 23 0.43 -5.16 -4.03
CA TYR A 23 -0.54 -4.12 -3.69
C TYR A 23 -0.06 -2.74 -4.19
N ALA A 24 1.19 -2.37 -3.91
CA ALA A 24 1.78 -1.10 -4.31
C ALA A 24 1.84 -0.94 -5.84
N GLN A 25 2.15 -2.01 -6.58
CA GLN A 25 2.15 -1.99 -8.04
C GLN A 25 0.75 -1.68 -8.59
N LYS A 26 -0.29 -2.39 -8.11
CA LYS A 26 -1.68 -2.14 -8.52
C LYS A 26 -2.13 -0.72 -8.17
N PHE A 27 -1.78 -0.24 -6.97
CA PHE A 27 -2.09 1.12 -6.53
C PHE A 27 -1.46 2.16 -7.47
N LYS A 28 -0.16 2.04 -7.78
CA LYS A 28 0.54 2.94 -8.71
C LYS A 28 -0.10 2.95 -10.11
N MET A 29 -0.47 1.78 -10.63
CA MET A 29 -1.15 1.68 -11.94
C MET A 29 -2.51 2.38 -11.95
N LEU A 30 -3.31 2.24 -10.88
CA LEU A 30 -4.58 2.96 -10.76
C LEU A 30 -4.38 4.46 -10.66
N MET A 31 -3.43 4.91 -9.84
CA MET A 31 -3.08 6.33 -9.71
C MET A 31 -2.68 6.94 -11.05
N GLN A 32 -1.84 6.26 -11.85
CA GLN A 32 -1.45 6.75 -13.18
C GLN A 32 -2.64 6.91 -14.15
N ARG A 33 -3.70 6.11 -13.98
CA ARG A 33 -4.90 6.16 -14.83
C ARG A 33 -5.93 7.18 -14.36
N VAL A 34 -6.01 7.43 -13.06
CA VAL A 34 -6.96 8.39 -12.47
C VAL A 34 -6.37 9.80 -12.46
N ASP A 35 -5.08 9.91 -12.17
CA ASP A 35 -4.35 11.16 -11.95
C ASP A 35 -3.42 11.52 -13.10
N THR A 36 -3.98 11.62 -14.31
CA THR A 36 -3.21 11.90 -15.53
C THR A 36 -2.56 13.30 -15.53
N THR A 37 -2.98 14.20 -14.66
CA THR A 37 -2.51 15.58 -14.58
C THR A 37 -1.79 15.91 -13.27
N GLY A 38 -1.61 14.95 -12.36
CA GLY A 38 -0.99 15.19 -11.05
C GLY A 38 -1.81 16.13 -10.13
N GLY A 39 -3.14 16.04 -10.19
CA GLY A 39 -4.06 16.87 -9.42
C GLY A 39 -4.32 16.40 -7.99
N PHE A 40 -3.97 15.16 -7.62
CA PHE A 40 -4.10 14.74 -6.23
C PHE A 40 -2.96 15.26 -5.37
N GLY A 41 -3.29 15.83 -4.21
CA GLY A 41 -2.30 16.23 -3.21
C GLY A 41 -1.53 15.02 -2.65
N GLN A 42 -0.24 15.19 -2.38
CA GLN A 42 0.62 14.11 -1.87
C GLN A 42 0.05 13.45 -0.60
N HIS A 43 -0.47 14.25 0.33
CA HIS A 43 -1.09 13.76 1.55
C HIS A 43 -2.28 12.81 1.28
N TYR A 44 -3.09 13.10 0.26
CA TYR A 44 -4.19 12.23 -0.15
C TYR A 44 -3.66 10.88 -0.65
N ILE A 45 -2.66 10.91 -1.53
CA ILE A 45 -2.07 9.71 -2.13
C ILE A 45 -1.46 8.80 -1.06
N ILE A 46 -0.68 9.40 -0.15
CA ILE A 46 -0.04 8.69 0.97
C ILE A 46 -1.12 8.08 1.88
N SER A 47 -2.09 8.87 2.29
CA SER A 47 -3.18 8.41 3.17
C SER A 47 -4.00 7.30 2.53
N LYS A 48 -4.29 7.40 1.22
CA LYS A 48 -5.06 6.38 0.49
C LYS A 48 -4.30 5.06 0.41
N PHE A 49 -3.00 5.11 0.12
CA PHE A 49 -2.13 3.92 0.13
C PHE A 49 -2.08 3.26 1.51
N ILE A 50 -1.81 4.05 2.56
CA ILE A 50 -1.68 3.52 3.93
C ILE A 50 -2.97 2.88 4.41
N ARG A 51 -4.13 3.49 4.14
CA ARG A 51 -5.45 2.95 4.51
C ARG A 51 -5.81 1.66 3.77
N GLY A 52 -5.18 1.41 2.63
CA GLY A 52 -5.38 0.16 1.89
C GLY A 52 -4.44 -0.97 2.33
N LEU A 53 -3.43 -0.72 3.17
CA LEU A 53 -2.57 -1.78 3.73
C LEU A 53 -3.36 -2.72 4.64
N SER A 54 -2.80 -3.91 4.89
CA SER A 54 -3.29 -4.76 5.97
C SER A 54 -3.29 -4.01 7.32
N PRO A 55 -4.24 -4.29 8.25
CA PRO A 55 -4.37 -3.50 9.47
C PRO A 55 -3.10 -3.43 10.33
N HIS A 56 -2.32 -4.52 10.39
CA HIS A 56 -1.07 -4.56 11.14
C HIS A 56 0.02 -3.70 10.49
N LEU A 57 0.17 -3.72 9.16
CA LEU A 57 1.13 -2.85 8.47
C LEU A 57 0.70 -1.38 8.54
N MET A 58 -0.58 -1.10 8.37
CA MET A 58 -1.14 0.26 8.40
C MET A 58 -0.71 1.01 9.68
N THR A 59 -0.96 0.42 10.85
CA THR A 59 -0.67 1.07 12.15
C THR A 59 0.81 1.42 12.31
N MET A 60 1.71 0.54 11.90
CA MET A 60 3.15 0.78 11.99
C MET A 60 3.65 1.77 10.95
N VAL A 61 3.16 1.70 9.71
CA VAL A 61 3.54 2.66 8.65
C VAL A 61 3.09 4.07 9.01
N VAL A 62 1.89 4.24 9.60
CA VAL A 62 1.45 5.55 10.14
C VAL A 62 2.43 6.09 11.18
N GLY A 63 2.90 5.25 12.10
CA GLY A 63 3.87 5.65 13.13
C GLY A 63 5.18 6.19 12.58
N HIS A 64 5.57 5.77 11.38
CA HIS A 64 6.77 6.27 10.68
C HIS A 64 6.57 7.59 9.92
N SER A 65 5.34 8.12 9.87
CA SER A 65 5.03 9.43 9.27
C SER A 65 5.66 9.65 7.88
N PRO A 66 5.42 8.77 6.90
CA PRO A 66 6.03 8.89 5.57
C PRO A 66 5.58 10.16 4.85
N GLN A 67 6.53 10.86 4.23
CA GLN A 67 6.27 12.13 3.53
C GLN A 67 6.06 11.96 2.02
N THR A 68 6.28 10.75 1.49
CA THR A 68 6.07 10.42 0.07
C THR A 68 5.44 9.04 -0.06
N LEU A 69 4.79 8.79 -1.21
CA LEU A 69 4.24 7.45 -1.51
C LEU A 69 5.35 6.39 -1.49
N ASP A 70 6.53 6.69 -2.04
CA ASP A 70 7.64 5.75 -2.05
C ASP A 70 8.18 5.47 -0.64
N ALA A 71 8.24 6.48 0.24
CA ALA A 71 8.60 6.27 1.64
C ALA A 71 7.58 5.36 2.35
N ALA A 72 6.29 5.54 2.09
CA ALA A 72 5.24 4.68 2.66
C ALA A 72 5.36 3.23 2.16
N ILE A 73 5.63 3.04 0.86
CA ILE A 73 5.83 1.72 0.25
C ILE A 73 7.07 1.04 0.82
N THR A 74 8.22 1.73 0.86
CA THR A 74 9.47 1.19 1.41
C THR A 74 9.27 0.75 2.84
N LYS A 75 8.65 1.60 3.68
CA LYS A 75 8.42 1.25 5.08
C LYS A 75 7.49 0.05 5.23
N ALA A 76 6.41 -0.02 4.44
CA ALA A 76 5.51 -1.17 4.46
C ALA A 76 6.24 -2.48 4.09
N LYS A 77 7.15 -2.45 3.10
CA LYS A 77 7.95 -3.60 2.70
C LYS A 77 8.96 -4.03 3.77
N GLU A 78 9.62 -3.08 4.42
CA GLU A 78 10.56 -3.37 5.51
C GLU A 78 9.84 -4.06 6.68
N ILE A 79 8.65 -3.58 7.03
CA ILE A 79 7.84 -4.15 8.11
C ILE A 79 7.31 -5.54 7.72
N GLU A 80 6.78 -5.70 6.50
CA GLU A 80 6.37 -7.01 5.96
C GLU A 80 7.53 -8.01 6.01
N THR A 81 8.72 -7.60 5.60
CA THR A 81 9.94 -8.40 5.69
C THR A 81 10.26 -8.78 7.14
N GLY A 82 10.15 -7.83 8.06
CA GLY A 82 10.32 -8.06 9.50
C GLY A 82 9.37 -9.15 10.02
N PHE A 83 8.10 -9.14 9.61
CA PHE A 83 7.17 -10.22 9.96
C PHE A 83 7.54 -11.56 9.35
N THR A 84 7.94 -11.59 8.09
CA THR A 84 8.38 -12.83 7.43
C THR A 84 9.60 -13.44 8.13
N ILE A 85 10.52 -12.62 8.64
CA ILE A 85 11.68 -13.08 9.41
C ILE A 85 11.26 -13.52 10.82
N ALA A 86 10.39 -12.75 11.49
CA ALA A 86 9.97 -13.00 12.87
C ALA A 86 8.99 -14.17 13.00
N GLN A 87 8.27 -14.53 11.93
CA GLN A 87 7.56 -15.79 11.85
C GLN A 87 8.61 -16.88 11.57
N PRO A 88 9.02 -17.71 12.55
CA PRO A 88 9.77 -18.90 12.22
C PRO A 88 8.92 -19.67 11.22
N VAL A 89 9.51 -20.06 10.09
CA VAL A 89 8.94 -21.07 9.18
C VAL A 89 8.32 -22.11 10.08
N GLN A 90 6.99 -22.15 10.16
CA GLN A 90 6.31 -23.13 10.99
C GLN A 90 6.85 -24.46 10.52
N GLN A 91 7.61 -25.09 11.41
CA GLN A 91 8.28 -26.33 11.17
C GLN A 91 7.23 -27.25 10.56
N GLN A 92 7.46 -27.66 9.32
CA GLN A 92 6.79 -28.81 8.75
C GLN A 92 7.17 -29.98 9.66
N GLN A 93 6.33 -30.22 10.66
CA GLN A 93 6.24 -31.45 11.43
C GLN A 93 4.99 -32.18 10.95
#